data_AF-A0A9X2JGX4-F1
#
_entry.id   AF-A0A9X2JGX4-F1
#
_cell.length_a   1.000
_cell.length_b   1.000
_cell.length_c   1.000
_cell.angle_alpha   90.00
_cell.angle_beta   90.00
_cell.angle_gamma   90.00
#
_symmetry.space_group_name_H-M   'P 1'
#
loop_
_entity.id
_entity.type
_entity.pdbx_description
1 polymer ?
#
loop_
_entity_poly.entity_id
_entity_poly.type
_entity_poly.pdbx_seq_one_letter_code
_entity_poly.pdbx_strand_id
1 'polypeptide(L)'
;MSFRPLLILATFVATAVCLSPAQADTTWTGANSSDMTDAGNYDNGLPAADNGWLAINDVTTNIPVMMSDITLGWDLDIGGGANTAGRLDQLSGLMSTGEGNWVRMGFNDGSGPASAIYNLADTTGTGGAFTGFAQGSGSLNVGGSTQNGKLNLGWDGGTTSTMNINTSGTVAAGEVEVGSTGGGPTSTFNMDNGTVNVLGNFEVGGDQYSGHGGNSFFNMSGGTINTGNEFFVGGWGTATAQLTGGEINSDAWFVVGRDGASVATLDMSGGTINAAIENAASFLVIGAFGGSNGTLNLTGGTINTGDGDTTTNMLIAENGNGTLNVIGTAPIVNVSGDLKLGLFNDNNDSSGIGTLGFTADASGVAAVSVGNDVNLGSPDGDFLTVDLSAYTGAHMDMLLIDGSTRQGVFTGLSQGTLVAMDGNSNPYYIDYLGAKGDVWLRTTQNVPEPTSLVLVGLGGLALLAWRRK
;
A
#
# COMPACT_ATOMS: atom_id res chain seq x y z
N MET A 1 10.35 24.56 -90.87
CA MET A 1 11.44 24.31 -89.92
C MET A 1 10.79 23.93 -88.59
N SER A 2 10.58 22.64 -88.38
CA SER A 2 11.33 21.78 -87.44
C SER A 2 11.14 22.20 -85.97
N PHE A 3 10.05 21.72 -85.38
CA PHE A 3 9.89 21.63 -83.93
C PHE A 3 10.68 20.40 -83.45
N ARG A 4 11.72 20.62 -82.65
CA ARG A 4 12.45 19.54 -81.95
C ARG A 4 11.75 19.28 -80.61
N PRO A 5 11.35 18.04 -80.30
CA PRO A 5 10.84 17.73 -78.97
C PRO A 5 12.02 17.73 -77.98
N LEU A 6 11.89 18.54 -76.93
CA LEU A 6 12.80 18.58 -75.80
C LEU A 6 12.52 17.35 -74.93
N LEU A 7 13.36 16.32 -75.06
CA LEU A 7 13.30 15.11 -74.25
C LEU A 7 13.81 15.43 -72.83
N ILE A 8 12.89 15.68 -71.90
CA ILE A 8 13.19 15.82 -70.47
C ILE A 8 13.41 14.41 -69.91
N LEU A 9 14.67 14.02 -69.74
CA LEU A 9 15.08 12.78 -69.07
C LEU A 9 14.92 13.00 -67.56
N ALA A 10 13.79 12.58 -66.99
CA ALA A 10 13.59 12.58 -65.54
C ALA A 10 14.47 11.50 -64.91
N THR A 11 15.58 11.91 -64.29
CA THR A 11 16.42 11.03 -63.48
C THR A 11 15.66 10.68 -62.19
N PHE A 12 15.02 9.51 -62.15
CA PHE A 12 14.55 8.91 -60.92
C PHE A 12 15.78 8.50 -60.10
N VAL A 13 16.15 9.31 -59.09
CA VAL A 13 17.07 8.88 -58.04
C VAL A 13 16.29 7.90 -57.17
N ALA A 14 16.46 6.60 -57.42
CA ALA A 14 16.02 5.57 -56.51
C ALA A 14 16.90 5.66 -55.26
N THR A 15 16.43 6.41 -54.26
CA THR A 15 17.00 6.34 -52.92
C THR A 15 16.74 4.92 -52.42
N ALA A 16 17.76 4.07 -52.49
CA ALA A 16 17.73 2.77 -51.82
C ALA A 16 17.65 3.08 -50.31
N VAL A 17 16.43 3.07 -49.78
CA VAL A 17 16.23 3.04 -48.34
C VAL A 17 16.77 1.68 -47.90
N CYS A 18 18.01 1.64 -47.46
CA CYS A 18 18.55 0.51 -46.73
C CYS A 18 17.76 0.44 -45.42
N LEU A 19 16.66 -0.32 -45.43
CA LEU A 19 16.03 -0.76 -44.20
C LEU A 19 17.08 -1.61 -43.49
N SER A 20 17.49 -1.21 -42.29
CA SER A 20 18.20 -2.12 -41.40
C SER A 20 17.29 -3.35 -41.22
N PRO A 21 17.83 -4.57 -41.34
CA PRO A 21 17.04 -5.74 -40.99
C PRO A 21 16.62 -5.58 -39.53
N ALA A 22 15.32 -5.70 -39.25
CA ALA A 22 14.83 -5.74 -37.88
C ALA A 22 15.60 -6.85 -37.14
N GLN A 23 16.28 -6.48 -36.05
CA GLN A 23 16.99 -7.45 -35.24
C GLN A 23 15.94 -8.27 -34.49
N ALA A 24 16.07 -9.60 -34.53
CA ALA A 24 15.17 -10.47 -33.79
C ALA A 24 15.32 -10.24 -32.28
N ASP A 25 14.25 -10.44 -31.53
CA ASP A 25 14.28 -10.50 -30.07
C ASP A 25 15.37 -11.46 -29.60
N THR A 26 15.91 -11.22 -28.41
CA THR A 26 16.99 -12.06 -27.89
C THR A 26 16.69 -12.62 -26.52
N THR A 27 17.20 -13.83 -26.29
CA THR A 27 17.01 -14.58 -25.05
C THR A 27 18.36 -14.81 -24.40
N TRP A 28 18.42 -14.60 -23.09
CA TRP A 28 19.56 -15.02 -22.28
C TRP A 28 19.67 -16.55 -22.29
N THR A 29 20.83 -17.03 -22.70
CA THR A 29 21.22 -18.45 -22.68
C THR A 29 22.26 -18.74 -21.61
N GLY A 30 23.00 -17.72 -21.17
CA GLY A 30 24.10 -17.86 -20.21
C GLY A 30 25.22 -18.80 -20.69
N ALA A 31 25.42 -18.95 -22.00
CA ALA A 31 26.32 -19.96 -22.55
C ALA A 31 27.82 -19.73 -22.23
N ASN A 32 28.23 -18.48 -22.00
CA ASN A 32 29.65 -18.12 -21.80
C ASN A 32 29.97 -17.72 -20.36
N SER A 33 29.15 -16.85 -19.77
CA SER A 33 29.44 -16.20 -18.49
C SER A 33 28.16 -15.68 -17.81
N SER A 34 28.31 -15.11 -16.61
CA SER A 34 27.23 -14.35 -15.93
C SER A 34 27.16 -12.88 -16.35
N ASP A 35 28.12 -12.37 -17.13
CA ASP A 35 28.15 -10.95 -17.49
C ASP A 35 27.05 -10.61 -18.52
N MET A 36 26.13 -9.72 -18.16
CA MET A 36 25.07 -9.27 -19.07
C MET A 36 25.58 -8.55 -20.33
N THR A 37 26.84 -8.11 -20.35
CA THR A 37 27.44 -7.43 -21.50
C THR A 37 28.18 -8.35 -22.46
N ASP A 38 28.27 -9.65 -22.16
CA ASP A 38 28.87 -10.65 -23.04
C ASP A 38 27.86 -11.11 -24.10
N ALA A 39 28.11 -10.72 -25.35
CA ALA A 39 27.26 -11.03 -26.50
C ALA A 39 27.03 -12.53 -26.71
N GLY A 40 27.97 -13.39 -26.29
CA GLY A 40 27.81 -14.83 -26.46
C GLY A 40 26.90 -15.49 -25.41
N ASN A 41 26.37 -14.72 -24.45
CA ASN A 41 25.31 -15.18 -23.55
C ASN A 41 23.91 -15.07 -24.18
N TYR A 42 23.79 -14.59 -25.41
CA TYR A 42 22.51 -14.32 -26.06
C TYR A 42 22.39 -15.09 -27.38
N ASP A 43 21.21 -15.64 -27.65
CA ASP A 43 20.94 -16.42 -28.87
C ASP A 43 21.09 -15.62 -30.18
N ASN A 44 20.82 -14.31 -30.12
CA ASN A 44 20.86 -13.37 -31.24
C ASN A 44 21.85 -12.21 -31.00
N GLY A 45 22.85 -12.43 -30.13
CA GLY A 45 23.81 -11.41 -29.73
C GLY A 45 23.24 -10.39 -28.75
N LEU A 46 24.01 -9.33 -28.45
CA LEU A 46 23.53 -8.31 -27.50
C LEU A 46 22.21 -7.69 -27.96
N PRO A 47 21.29 -7.41 -27.02
CA PRO A 47 20.09 -6.64 -27.32
C PRO A 47 20.46 -5.29 -27.92
N ALA A 48 19.76 -4.88 -28.99
CA ALA A 48 19.93 -3.60 -29.65
C ALA A 48 18.63 -2.79 -29.64
N ALA A 49 18.69 -1.55 -30.13
CA ALA A 49 17.53 -0.63 -30.12
C ALA A 49 16.34 -1.10 -30.98
N ASP A 50 16.57 -2.03 -31.92
CA ASP A 50 15.54 -2.54 -32.83
C ASP A 50 14.84 -3.82 -32.27
N ASN A 51 15.25 -4.31 -31.10
CA ASN A 51 14.59 -5.43 -30.42
C ASN A 51 13.21 -5.02 -29.86
N GLY A 52 12.26 -5.95 -29.81
CA GLY A 52 10.97 -5.75 -29.11
C GLY A 52 11.08 -6.05 -27.62
N TRP A 53 11.82 -7.10 -27.26
CA TRP A 53 12.14 -7.46 -25.87
C TRP A 53 13.47 -8.22 -25.73
N LEU A 54 13.96 -8.35 -24.49
CA LEU A 54 14.84 -9.45 -24.10
C LEU A 54 14.19 -10.28 -23.01
N ALA A 55 14.32 -11.59 -23.18
CA ALA A 55 13.80 -12.58 -22.26
C ALA A 55 14.93 -13.28 -21.47
N ILE A 56 14.72 -13.43 -20.16
CA ILE A 56 15.57 -14.21 -19.26
C ILE A 56 14.72 -15.37 -18.72
N ASN A 57 14.73 -16.49 -19.44
CA ASN A 57 13.79 -17.60 -19.21
C ASN A 57 14.42 -18.84 -18.57
N ASP A 58 15.74 -18.98 -18.70
CA ASP A 58 16.50 -20.10 -18.16
C ASP A 58 17.84 -19.59 -17.62
N VAL A 59 18.11 -19.93 -16.36
CA VAL A 59 19.36 -19.58 -15.66
C VAL A 59 20.11 -20.82 -15.16
N THR A 60 19.83 -22.00 -15.73
CA THR A 60 20.43 -23.28 -15.31
C THR A 60 21.95 -23.33 -15.43
N THR A 61 22.54 -22.54 -16.34
CA THR A 61 24.00 -22.51 -16.57
C THR A 61 24.66 -21.35 -15.84
N ASN A 62 24.34 -20.12 -16.23
CA ASN A 62 24.84 -18.89 -15.61
C ASN A 62 23.67 -17.95 -15.33
N ILE A 63 23.63 -17.41 -14.11
CA ILE A 63 22.67 -16.36 -13.73
C ILE A 63 23.21 -15.03 -14.27
N PRO A 64 22.41 -14.22 -14.99
CA PRO A 64 22.85 -12.91 -15.45
C PRO A 64 23.06 -11.98 -14.27
N VAL A 65 24.24 -11.35 -14.26
CA VAL A 65 24.71 -10.40 -13.25
C VAL A 65 25.01 -9.07 -13.94
N MET A 66 24.42 -8.01 -13.44
CA MET A 66 24.64 -6.64 -13.89
C MET A 66 25.46 -5.87 -12.86
N MET A 67 26.59 -5.32 -13.31
CA MET A 67 27.47 -4.45 -12.51
C MET A 67 27.79 -3.11 -13.17
N SER A 68 27.36 -2.90 -14.41
CA SER A 68 27.57 -1.69 -15.21
C SER A 68 26.25 -1.17 -15.76
N ASP A 69 26.20 0.10 -16.15
CA ASP A 69 25.00 0.69 -16.75
C ASP A 69 24.60 -0.01 -18.06
N ILE A 70 23.30 -0.24 -18.24
CA ILE A 70 22.71 -0.76 -19.47
C ILE A 70 21.45 0.07 -19.77
N THR A 71 21.43 0.72 -20.93
CA THR A 71 20.21 1.34 -21.47
C THR A 71 19.62 0.41 -22.52
N LEU A 72 18.43 -0.09 -22.22
CA LEU A 72 17.59 -0.86 -23.11
C LEU A 72 16.71 0.12 -23.91
N GLY A 73 16.28 -0.34 -25.09
CA GLY A 73 15.27 0.33 -25.91
C GLY A 73 14.01 -0.50 -26.04
N TRP A 74 13.79 -1.46 -25.13
CA TRP A 74 12.85 -2.57 -25.28
C TRP A 74 12.38 -3.10 -23.91
N ASP A 75 11.37 -3.99 -23.92
CA ASP A 75 10.78 -4.60 -22.73
C ASP A 75 11.67 -5.69 -22.11
N LEU A 76 11.87 -5.65 -20.79
CA LEU A 76 12.59 -6.72 -20.08
C LEU A 76 11.63 -7.77 -19.53
N ASP A 77 11.80 -9.01 -19.96
CA ASP A 77 11.03 -10.15 -19.48
C ASP A 77 11.90 -11.09 -18.66
N ILE A 78 11.45 -11.39 -17.44
CA ILE A 78 12.11 -12.37 -16.56
C ILE A 78 11.12 -13.49 -16.29
N GLY A 79 11.51 -14.72 -16.61
CA GLY A 79 10.61 -15.87 -16.55
C GLY A 79 9.45 -15.71 -17.54
N GLY A 80 9.78 -15.41 -18.80
CA GLY A 80 8.85 -15.30 -19.92
C GLY A 80 8.57 -16.66 -20.56
N GLY A 81 7.35 -17.18 -20.39
CA GLY A 81 6.84 -18.35 -21.10
C GLY A 81 6.68 -19.61 -20.24
N ALA A 82 6.03 -20.61 -20.83
CA ALA A 82 5.57 -21.78 -20.09
C ALA A 82 6.72 -22.63 -19.52
N ASN A 83 6.67 -22.94 -18.23
CA ASN A 83 7.65 -23.77 -17.51
C ASN A 83 9.06 -23.17 -17.47
N THR A 84 9.15 -21.83 -17.46
CA THR A 84 10.42 -21.10 -17.40
C THR A 84 10.75 -20.66 -15.97
N ALA A 85 12.04 -20.46 -15.71
CA ALA A 85 12.56 -19.99 -14.43
C ALA A 85 13.65 -18.94 -14.69
N GLY A 86 13.23 -17.68 -14.72
CA GLY A 86 14.10 -16.53 -14.92
C GLY A 86 14.67 -16.00 -13.61
N ARG A 87 15.91 -15.51 -13.66
CA ARG A 87 16.50 -14.73 -12.58
C ARG A 87 17.45 -13.66 -13.13
N LEU A 88 17.44 -12.47 -12.53
CA LEU A 88 18.39 -11.40 -12.79
C LEU A 88 18.94 -10.83 -11.47
N ASP A 89 20.26 -10.72 -11.37
CA ASP A 89 20.95 -10.10 -10.23
C ASP A 89 21.61 -8.79 -10.67
N GLN A 90 21.05 -7.65 -10.26
CA GLN A 90 21.65 -6.32 -10.46
C GLN A 90 22.32 -5.84 -9.18
N LEU A 91 23.65 -5.98 -9.14
CA LEU A 91 24.49 -5.60 -8.00
C LEU A 91 24.80 -4.09 -8.02
N SER A 92 25.05 -3.54 -9.21
CA SER A 92 25.38 -2.12 -9.42
C SER A 92 25.00 -1.64 -10.83
N GLY A 93 25.16 -0.33 -11.07
CA GLY A 93 24.86 0.31 -12.35
C GLY A 93 23.39 0.68 -12.52
N LEU A 94 23.06 1.41 -13.58
CA LEU A 94 21.70 1.81 -13.97
C LEU A 94 21.18 0.92 -15.09
N MET A 95 20.03 0.26 -14.87
CA MET A 95 19.23 -0.37 -15.92
C MET A 95 18.10 0.58 -16.31
N SER A 96 17.93 0.85 -17.61
CA SER A 96 16.83 1.70 -18.10
C SER A 96 16.13 1.04 -19.29
N THR A 97 14.82 0.76 -19.25
CA THR A 97 14.13 0.04 -20.34
C THR A 97 13.91 0.87 -21.61
N GLY A 98 14.02 2.20 -21.52
CA GLY A 98 13.66 3.12 -22.59
C GLY A 98 12.19 3.56 -22.51
N GLU A 99 11.84 4.62 -23.23
CA GLU A 99 10.52 5.25 -23.14
C GLU A 99 9.39 4.29 -23.53
N GLY A 100 8.39 4.16 -22.66
CA GLY A 100 7.19 3.33 -22.85
C GLY A 100 7.39 1.84 -22.59
N ASN A 101 8.63 1.40 -22.34
CA ASN A 101 8.97 -0.01 -22.21
C ASN A 101 8.86 -0.51 -20.76
N TRP A 102 8.54 -1.79 -20.63
CA TRP A 102 8.12 -2.40 -19.38
C TRP A 102 9.20 -3.33 -18.81
N VAL A 103 9.06 -3.65 -17.52
CA VAL A 103 9.70 -4.81 -16.91
C VAL A 103 8.59 -5.76 -16.49
N ARG A 104 8.57 -6.97 -17.05
CA ARG A 104 7.57 -8.00 -16.76
C ARG A 104 8.26 -9.19 -16.08
N MET A 105 7.72 -9.62 -14.95
CA MET A 105 8.25 -10.75 -14.21
C MET A 105 7.18 -11.83 -14.09
N GLY A 106 7.47 -13.06 -14.48
CA GLY A 106 6.50 -14.15 -14.46
C GLY A 106 5.38 -13.86 -15.46
N PHE A 107 5.78 -13.69 -16.71
CA PHE A 107 4.88 -13.53 -17.85
C PHE A 107 4.80 -14.89 -18.55
N ASN A 108 3.61 -15.37 -18.87
CA ASN A 108 3.42 -16.67 -19.50
C ASN A 108 2.62 -16.51 -20.80
N ASP A 109 3.34 -16.43 -21.92
CA ASP A 109 2.79 -16.47 -23.27
C ASP A 109 2.26 -17.85 -23.71
N GLY A 110 2.31 -18.86 -22.83
CA GLY A 110 1.95 -20.25 -23.11
C GLY A 110 1.11 -20.93 -22.02
N SER A 111 1.06 -22.27 -22.02
CA SER A 111 0.37 -23.07 -21.00
C SER A 111 1.37 -23.70 -20.03
N GLY A 112 1.71 -23.01 -18.94
CA GLY A 112 2.51 -23.59 -17.84
C GLY A 112 2.95 -22.53 -16.83
N PRO A 113 3.25 -22.93 -15.58
CA PRO A 113 3.73 -21.97 -14.58
C PRO A 113 5.08 -21.37 -15.01
N ALA A 114 5.26 -20.07 -14.82
CA ALA A 114 6.54 -19.39 -14.98
C ALA A 114 7.00 -18.83 -13.64
N SER A 115 8.31 -18.80 -13.40
CA SER A 115 8.88 -18.22 -12.19
C SER A 115 9.94 -17.17 -12.51
N ALA A 116 9.95 -16.09 -11.75
CA ALA A 116 10.82 -14.94 -12.00
C ALA A 116 11.38 -14.36 -10.71
N ILE A 117 12.69 -14.12 -10.68
CA ILE A 117 13.36 -13.47 -9.56
C ILE A 117 14.18 -12.27 -10.07
N TYR A 118 13.95 -11.09 -9.51
CA TYR A 118 14.79 -9.91 -9.74
C TYR A 118 15.40 -9.50 -8.41
N ASN A 119 16.74 -9.50 -8.33
CA ASN A 119 17.46 -8.98 -7.17
C ASN A 119 18.14 -7.66 -7.53
N LEU A 120 17.63 -6.54 -7.01
CA LEU A 120 18.30 -5.24 -7.01
C LEU A 120 19.05 -5.07 -5.67
N ALA A 121 20.10 -5.87 -5.51
CA ALA A 121 20.86 -6.03 -4.28
C ALA A 121 22.22 -6.69 -4.55
N ASP A 122 23.13 -6.66 -3.57
CA ASP A 122 24.35 -7.47 -3.63
C ASP A 122 24.05 -8.91 -3.16
N THR A 123 23.82 -9.79 -4.14
CA THR A 123 23.48 -11.20 -3.89
C THR A 123 24.68 -12.06 -3.46
N THR A 124 25.90 -11.51 -3.45
CA THR A 124 27.09 -12.22 -2.96
C THR A 124 27.27 -12.10 -1.45
N GLY A 125 26.63 -11.10 -0.84
CA GLY A 125 26.61 -10.87 0.60
C GLY A 125 25.26 -11.19 1.23
N THR A 126 25.24 -11.18 2.57
CA THR A 126 24.03 -11.34 3.38
C THR A 126 23.69 -10.03 4.07
N GLY A 127 22.42 -9.72 4.18
CA GLY A 127 21.90 -8.51 4.81
C GLY A 127 20.38 -8.47 4.67
N GLY A 128 19.76 -7.31 4.94
CA GLY A 128 18.32 -7.12 4.75
C GLY A 128 17.45 -7.99 5.67
N ALA A 129 16.30 -7.48 6.11
CA ALA A 129 15.37 -8.30 6.89
C ALA A 129 14.55 -9.23 5.99
N PHE A 130 14.14 -8.75 4.81
CA PHE A 130 13.24 -9.45 3.90
C PHE A 130 13.91 -10.02 2.66
N THR A 131 14.92 -9.33 2.13
CA THR A 131 15.64 -9.77 0.92
C THR A 131 16.69 -10.84 1.22
N GLY A 132 17.29 -10.83 2.43
CA GLY A 132 18.39 -11.71 2.80
C GLY A 132 19.75 -11.37 2.15
N PHE A 133 19.81 -10.33 1.32
CA PHE A 133 20.99 -9.91 0.56
C PHE A 133 21.67 -8.68 1.14
N ALA A 134 22.97 -8.52 0.88
CA ALA A 134 23.69 -7.29 1.22
C ALA A 134 23.21 -6.12 0.35
N GLN A 135 23.51 -4.89 0.80
CA GLN A 135 23.13 -3.69 0.06
C GLN A 135 23.97 -3.55 -1.22
N GLY A 136 23.31 -3.53 -2.38
CA GLY A 136 23.90 -3.19 -3.67
C GLY A 136 23.90 -1.67 -3.94
N SER A 137 24.29 -1.27 -5.15
CA SER A 137 24.24 0.13 -5.60
C SER A 137 23.52 0.32 -6.94
N GLY A 138 22.79 -0.70 -7.39
CA GLY A 138 22.06 -0.67 -8.66
C GLY A 138 20.83 0.24 -8.61
N SER A 139 20.46 0.76 -9.79
CA SER A 139 19.21 1.50 -10.02
C SER A 139 18.45 0.92 -11.20
N LEU A 140 17.12 0.95 -11.16
CA LEU A 140 16.22 0.53 -12.23
C LEU A 140 15.34 1.70 -12.66
N ASN A 141 15.23 1.94 -13.96
CA ASN A 141 14.41 2.99 -14.55
C ASN A 141 13.50 2.43 -15.65
N VAL A 142 12.23 2.23 -15.33
CA VAL A 142 11.23 1.60 -16.21
C VAL A 142 10.45 2.69 -16.94
N GLY A 143 10.48 2.65 -18.28
CA GLY A 143 9.94 3.71 -19.12
C GLY A 143 10.92 4.82 -19.42
N GLY A 144 12.23 4.58 -19.29
CA GLY A 144 13.25 5.54 -19.68
C GLY A 144 13.20 6.84 -18.87
N SER A 145 13.65 7.94 -19.46
CA SER A 145 13.76 9.23 -18.76
C SER A 145 12.42 9.81 -18.31
N THR A 146 11.31 9.46 -18.98
CA THR A 146 9.98 9.91 -18.57
C THR A 146 9.29 8.99 -17.57
N GLN A 147 9.87 7.82 -17.27
CA GLN A 147 9.32 6.85 -16.32
C GLN A 147 7.88 6.49 -16.64
N ASN A 148 7.53 6.34 -17.92
CA ASN A 148 6.14 6.06 -18.35
C ASN A 148 5.89 4.57 -18.65
N GLY A 149 6.76 3.69 -18.16
CA GLY A 149 6.68 2.24 -18.32
C GLY A 149 6.19 1.56 -17.04
N LYS A 150 5.75 0.31 -17.17
CA LYS A 150 5.22 -0.47 -16.03
C LYS A 150 6.22 -1.48 -15.51
N LEU A 151 6.36 -1.55 -14.19
CA LEU A 151 7.01 -2.65 -13.50
C LEU A 151 5.94 -3.62 -13.00
N ASN A 152 5.84 -4.77 -13.63
CA ASN A 152 4.79 -5.75 -13.35
C ASN A 152 5.38 -7.06 -12.81
N LEU A 153 4.86 -7.52 -11.67
CA LEU A 153 5.23 -8.77 -11.03
C LEU A 153 4.03 -9.73 -11.07
N GLY A 154 4.14 -10.79 -11.87
CA GLY A 154 3.14 -11.83 -11.98
C GLY A 154 1.98 -11.36 -12.84
N TRP A 155 2.16 -11.49 -14.16
CA TRP A 155 1.16 -11.08 -15.12
C TRP A 155 0.10 -12.19 -15.31
N ASP A 156 0.54 -13.44 -15.44
CA ASP A 156 -0.38 -14.53 -15.78
C ASP A 156 -0.65 -15.46 -14.60
N GLY A 157 -1.79 -16.14 -14.67
CA GLY A 157 -2.20 -17.13 -13.68
C GLY A 157 -1.20 -18.26 -13.49
N GLY A 158 -1.01 -18.66 -12.23
CA GLY A 158 -0.08 -19.73 -11.86
C GLY A 158 1.40 -19.35 -11.95
N THR A 159 1.74 -18.09 -12.26
CA THR A 159 3.12 -17.61 -12.22
C THR A 159 3.55 -17.25 -10.80
N THR A 160 4.86 -17.26 -10.55
CA THR A 160 5.44 -16.83 -9.27
C THR A 160 6.56 -15.83 -9.51
N SER A 161 6.43 -14.62 -8.96
CA SER A 161 7.39 -13.55 -9.16
C SER A 161 7.91 -13.01 -7.84
N THR A 162 9.20 -12.73 -7.74
CA THR A 162 9.81 -12.14 -6.54
C THR A 162 10.79 -11.04 -6.93
N MET A 163 10.54 -9.82 -6.47
CA MET A 163 11.49 -8.72 -6.55
C MET A 163 12.07 -8.44 -5.17
N ASN A 164 13.39 -8.39 -5.08
CA ASN A 164 14.14 -8.08 -3.86
C ASN A 164 14.92 -6.79 -4.06
N ILE A 165 14.68 -5.79 -3.20
CA ILE A 165 15.33 -4.49 -3.26
C ILE A 165 16.10 -4.26 -1.96
N ASN A 166 17.42 -4.21 -2.06
CA ASN A 166 18.30 -3.72 -1.01
C ASN A 166 19.45 -3.00 -1.69
N THR A 167 19.23 -1.74 -2.04
CA THR A 167 20.18 -0.94 -2.81
C THR A 167 20.36 0.45 -2.21
N SER A 168 21.50 1.10 -2.46
CA SER A 168 21.64 2.55 -2.27
C SER A 168 21.10 3.37 -3.45
N GLY A 169 20.71 2.73 -4.54
CA GLY A 169 20.14 3.35 -5.74
C GLY A 169 18.62 3.52 -5.68
N THR A 170 18.01 3.65 -6.85
CA THR A 170 16.57 3.96 -7.00
C THR A 170 15.88 3.00 -7.96
N VAL A 171 14.60 2.70 -7.69
CA VAL A 171 13.68 2.20 -8.70
C VAL A 171 12.78 3.36 -9.13
N ALA A 172 12.61 3.57 -10.42
CA ALA A 172 11.70 4.54 -10.98
C ALA A 172 10.81 3.86 -12.02
N ALA A 173 9.49 4.09 -11.96
CA ALA A 173 8.53 3.51 -12.87
C ALA A 173 7.29 4.41 -13.02
N GLY A 174 6.51 4.19 -14.08
CA GLY A 174 5.23 4.83 -14.26
C GLY A 174 4.20 4.25 -13.32
N GLU A 175 4.14 2.93 -13.27
CA GLU A 175 3.28 2.16 -12.36
C GLU A 175 4.06 0.94 -11.86
N VAL A 176 3.75 0.52 -10.65
CA VAL A 176 4.26 -0.73 -10.07
C VAL A 176 3.06 -1.60 -9.70
N GLU A 177 3.01 -2.80 -10.25
CA GLU A 177 1.90 -3.71 -10.05
C GLU A 177 2.41 -5.07 -9.54
N VAL A 178 1.92 -5.52 -8.40
CA VAL A 178 2.28 -6.78 -7.77
C VAL A 178 1.07 -7.72 -7.79
N GLY A 179 1.14 -8.73 -8.63
CA GLY A 179 0.10 -9.76 -8.85
C GLY A 179 -1.09 -9.24 -9.64
N SER A 180 -0.83 -8.50 -10.72
CA SER A 180 -1.81 -7.60 -11.35
C SER A 180 -2.84 -8.30 -12.24
N THR A 181 -2.50 -9.38 -12.94
CA THR A 181 -3.37 -9.88 -14.03
C THR A 181 -3.77 -11.37 -13.91
N GLY A 182 -4.73 -11.74 -14.76
CA GLY A 182 -5.68 -12.85 -14.59
C GLY A 182 -5.10 -14.22 -14.26
N GLY A 183 -5.81 -14.93 -13.37
CA GLY A 183 -5.56 -16.34 -13.07
C GLY A 183 -4.79 -16.62 -11.76
N GLY A 184 -4.65 -15.62 -10.89
CA GLY A 184 -4.16 -15.81 -9.53
C GLY A 184 -2.64 -16.01 -9.42
N PRO A 185 -1.79 -15.12 -9.97
CA PRO A 185 -0.34 -15.17 -9.77
C PRO A 185 0.01 -15.09 -8.28
N THR A 186 1.20 -15.57 -7.92
CA THR A 186 1.79 -15.36 -6.59
C THR A 186 2.99 -14.44 -6.68
N SER A 187 2.87 -13.21 -6.21
CA SER A 187 3.92 -12.20 -6.39
C SER A 187 4.41 -11.66 -5.06
N THR A 188 5.72 -11.46 -4.93
CA THR A 188 6.36 -10.94 -3.72
C THR A 188 7.24 -9.75 -4.05
N PHE A 189 7.05 -8.65 -3.34
CA PHE A 189 7.87 -7.46 -3.40
C PHE A 189 8.52 -7.23 -2.03
N ASN A 190 9.84 -7.40 -1.94
CA ASN A 190 10.61 -7.25 -0.71
C ASN A 190 11.52 -6.02 -0.81
N MET A 191 11.52 -5.17 0.22
CA MET A 191 12.34 -3.96 0.28
C MET A 191 12.97 -3.76 1.65
N ASP A 192 14.30 -3.71 1.70
CA ASP A 192 15.05 -3.42 2.93
C ASP A 192 15.74 -2.04 2.90
N ASN A 193 16.08 -1.55 1.71
CA ASN A 193 16.61 -0.20 1.53
C ASN A 193 16.48 0.24 0.06
N GLY A 194 16.54 1.55 -0.18
CA GLY A 194 16.50 2.18 -1.49
C GLY A 194 15.38 3.22 -1.58
N THR A 195 15.18 3.80 -2.76
CA THR A 195 14.04 4.67 -3.03
C THR A 195 13.27 4.16 -4.24
N VAL A 196 11.97 3.93 -4.09
CA VAL A 196 11.07 3.60 -5.20
C VAL A 196 10.22 4.83 -5.50
N ASN A 197 10.32 5.37 -6.71
CA ASN A 197 9.50 6.47 -7.18
C ASN A 197 8.55 5.94 -8.26
N VAL A 198 7.25 6.13 -8.04
CA VAL A 198 6.21 5.72 -8.97
C VAL A 198 5.40 6.94 -9.37
N LEU A 199 5.30 7.22 -10.67
CA LEU A 199 4.55 8.40 -11.13
C LEU A 199 3.03 8.25 -10.92
N GLY A 200 2.52 7.04 -11.11
CA GLY A 200 1.13 6.65 -10.93
C GLY A 200 0.95 5.81 -9.67
N ASN A 201 0.33 4.64 -9.84
CA ASN A 201 -0.07 3.78 -8.74
C ASN A 201 1.00 2.75 -8.36
N PHE A 202 1.09 2.47 -7.06
CA PHE A 202 1.73 1.26 -6.53
C PHE A 202 0.66 0.31 -6.00
N GLU A 203 0.52 -0.82 -6.66
CA GLU A 203 -0.61 -1.73 -6.49
C GLU A 203 -0.13 -3.11 -6.03
N VAL A 204 -0.73 -3.63 -4.97
CA VAL A 204 -0.45 -4.98 -4.47
C VAL A 204 -1.72 -5.81 -4.48
N GLY A 205 -1.68 -7.02 -5.03
CA GLY A 205 -2.82 -7.94 -5.05
C GLY A 205 -3.86 -7.63 -6.13
N GLY A 206 -3.44 -7.20 -7.32
CA GLY A 206 -4.33 -7.05 -8.48
C GLY A 206 -4.43 -5.62 -8.99
N ASP A 207 -4.61 -5.50 -10.31
CA ASP A 207 -4.86 -4.23 -11.00
C ASP A 207 -6.32 -3.80 -10.82
N GLN A 208 -6.53 -2.50 -10.51
CA GLN A 208 -7.85 -1.90 -10.36
C GLN A 208 -8.77 -2.13 -11.56
N TYR A 209 -8.24 -2.17 -12.79
CA TYR A 209 -9.06 -2.05 -14.00
C TYR A 209 -9.54 -3.36 -14.59
N SER A 210 -8.96 -4.48 -14.18
CA SER A 210 -9.16 -5.73 -14.90
C SER A 210 -9.98 -6.78 -14.12
N GLY A 211 -10.35 -6.51 -12.87
CA GLY A 211 -11.15 -7.46 -12.07
C GLY A 211 -10.37 -8.72 -11.68
N HIS A 212 -9.04 -8.68 -11.81
CA HIS A 212 -8.15 -9.81 -11.60
C HIS A 212 -7.32 -9.62 -10.35
N GLY A 213 -7.11 -10.69 -9.60
CA GLY A 213 -6.32 -10.67 -8.38
C GLY A 213 -5.43 -11.90 -8.23
N GLY A 214 -4.20 -11.67 -7.77
CA GLY A 214 -3.26 -12.69 -7.29
C GLY A 214 -3.23 -12.83 -5.77
N ASN A 215 -2.41 -13.76 -5.29
CA ASN A 215 -1.94 -13.79 -3.91
C ASN A 215 -0.63 -13.00 -3.84
N SER A 216 -0.65 -11.79 -3.28
CA SER A 216 0.50 -10.90 -3.32
C SER A 216 1.04 -10.59 -1.93
N PHE A 217 2.36 -10.49 -1.84
CA PHE A 217 3.09 -10.20 -0.62
C PHE A 217 3.92 -8.94 -0.81
N PHE A 218 3.81 -8.01 0.13
CA PHE A 218 4.64 -6.80 0.18
C PHE A 218 5.35 -6.74 1.53
N ASN A 219 6.68 -6.74 1.56
CA ASN A 219 7.42 -6.72 2.82
C ASN A 219 8.46 -5.58 2.79
N MET A 220 8.39 -4.68 3.77
CA MET A 220 9.27 -3.50 3.83
C MET A 220 9.85 -3.29 5.23
N SER A 221 11.19 -3.24 5.33
CA SER A 221 11.93 -2.99 6.59
C SER A 221 12.69 -1.67 6.59
N GLY A 222 12.82 -1.02 5.44
CA GLY A 222 13.55 0.24 5.28
C GLY A 222 13.40 0.83 3.87
N GLY A 223 14.06 1.96 3.65
CA GLY A 223 13.95 2.76 2.42
C GLY A 223 12.68 3.62 2.34
N THR A 224 12.41 4.15 1.15
CA THR A 224 11.27 5.06 0.89
C THR A 224 10.54 4.66 -0.39
N ILE A 225 9.20 4.65 -0.35
CA ILE A 225 8.34 4.56 -1.54
C ILE A 225 7.59 5.89 -1.68
N ASN A 226 7.63 6.48 -2.86
CA ASN A 226 6.86 7.67 -3.22
C ASN A 226 5.94 7.32 -4.39
N THR A 227 4.63 7.53 -4.23
CA THR A 227 3.65 7.36 -5.31
C THR A 227 3.00 8.69 -5.66
N GLY A 228 3.13 9.08 -6.92
CA GLY A 228 2.52 10.30 -7.48
C GLY A 228 0.99 10.23 -7.57
N ASN A 229 0.42 9.05 -7.36
CA ASN A 229 -1.02 8.86 -7.22
C ASN A 229 -1.33 7.98 -6.00
N GLU A 230 -1.82 6.76 -6.19
CA GLU A 230 -2.32 5.91 -5.11
C GLU A 230 -1.32 4.82 -4.69
N PHE A 231 -1.38 4.45 -3.42
CA PHE A 231 -0.77 3.23 -2.91
C PHE A 231 -1.88 2.32 -2.36
N PHE A 232 -1.97 1.07 -2.80
CA PHE A 232 -2.93 0.16 -2.22
C PHE A 232 -2.50 -1.29 -2.09
N VAL A 233 -3.01 -1.92 -1.03
CA VAL A 233 -2.83 -3.33 -0.69
C VAL A 233 -4.18 -4.02 -0.85
N GLY A 234 -4.25 -4.99 -1.76
CA GLY A 234 -5.44 -5.76 -2.11
C GLY A 234 -6.37 -4.99 -3.06
N GLY A 235 -5.98 -4.88 -4.33
CA GLY A 235 -6.85 -4.37 -5.40
C GLY A 235 -8.09 -5.26 -5.59
N TRP A 236 -7.93 -6.40 -6.26
CA TRP A 236 -9.00 -7.39 -6.52
C TRP A 236 -8.70 -8.80 -5.97
N GLY A 237 -7.49 -9.01 -5.48
CA GLY A 237 -6.97 -10.29 -5.00
C GLY A 237 -6.77 -10.34 -3.49
N THR A 238 -5.98 -11.33 -3.06
CA THR A 238 -5.54 -11.43 -1.67
C THR A 238 -4.16 -10.79 -1.54
N ALA A 239 -4.00 -9.84 -0.63
CA ALA A 239 -2.73 -9.19 -0.38
C ALA A 239 -2.38 -9.23 1.11
N THR A 240 -1.13 -9.55 1.40
CA THR A 240 -0.55 -9.45 2.73
C THR A 240 0.66 -8.53 2.68
N ALA A 241 0.66 -7.51 3.53
CA ALA A 241 1.72 -6.54 3.62
C ALA A 241 2.32 -6.53 5.03
N GLN A 242 3.63 -6.47 5.15
CA GLN A 242 4.37 -6.33 6.41
C GLN A 242 5.28 -5.11 6.35
N LEU A 243 5.05 -4.15 7.25
CA LEU A 243 5.85 -2.93 7.39
C LEU A 243 6.52 -2.90 8.77
N THR A 244 7.84 -3.09 8.79
CA THR A 244 8.65 -3.10 10.03
C THR A 244 9.54 -1.87 10.15
N GLY A 245 9.67 -1.09 9.08
CA GLY A 245 10.46 0.13 8.99
C GLY A 245 10.32 0.79 7.62
N GLY A 246 11.01 1.91 7.40
CA GLY A 246 10.94 2.69 6.16
C GLY A 246 9.79 3.70 6.11
N GLU A 247 9.56 4.28 4.94
CA GLU A 247 8.59 5.35 4.72
C GLU A 247 7.79 5.12 3.41
N ILE A 248 6.47 5.24 3.47
CA ILE A 248 5.59 5.22 2.30
C ILE A 248 4.87 6.56 2.20
N ASN A 249 5.02 7.25 1.08
CA ASN A 249 4.36 8.49 0.74
C ASN A 249 3.38 8.26 -0.40
N SER A 250 2.10 8.55 -0.16
CA SER A 250 1.04 8.50 -1.15
C SER A 250 0.42 9.88 -1.34
N ASP A 251 0.55 10.43 -2.55
CA ASP A 251 0.02 11.76 -2.86
C ASP A 251 -1.50 11.77 -2.87
N ALA A 252 -2.12 10.68 -3.37
CA ALA A 252 -3.55 10.43 -3.35
C ALA A 252 -3.90 9.29 -2.38
N TRP A 253 -4.81 8.39 -2.75
CA TRP A 253 -5.41 7.44 -1.82
C TRP A 253 -4.42 6.40 -1.32
N PHE A 254 -4.47 6.13 -0.01
CA PHE A 254 -3.83 4.95 0.58
C PHE A 254 -4.90 3.94 0.97
N VAL A 255 -4.93 2.76 0.35
CA VAL A 255 -6.04 1.81 0.55
C VAL A 255 -5.57 0.43 1.03
N VAL A 256 -6.27 -0.15 2.00
CA VAL A 256 -6.14 -1.54 2.42
C VAL A 256 -7.46 -2.27 2.14
N GLY A 257 -7.49 -3.07 1.08
CA GLY A 257 -8.68 -3.75 0.55
C GLY A 257 -9.51 -2.76 -0.26
N ARG A 258 -9.31 -2.70 -1.59
CA ARG A 258 -9.83 -1.63 -2.44
C ARG A 258 -11.09 -1.99 -3.20
N ASP A 259 -11.16 -3.13 -3.86
CA ASP A 259 -12.25 -3.43 -4.81
C ASP A 259 -12.76 -4.86 -4.67
N GLY A 260 -13.96 -5.10 -5.19
CA GLY A 260 -14.50 -6.43 -5.45
C GLY A 260 -14.44 -7.38 -4.26
N ALA A 261 -13.99 -8.61 -4.45
CA ALA A 261 -13.82 -9.61 -3.39
C ALA A 261 -12.41 -9.60 -2.77
N SER A 262 -11.72 -8.44 -2.79
CA SER A 262 -10.36 -8.35 -2.26
C SER A 262 -10.31 -8.67 -0.76
N VAL A 263 -9.18 -9.26 -0.36
CA VAL A 263 -8.86 -9.53 1.05
C VAL A 263 -7.45 -9.02 1.30
N ALA A 264 -7.33 -7.92 2.04
CA ALA A 264 -6.07 -7.28 2.33
C ALA A 264 -5.76 -7.31 3.83
N THR A 265 -4.53 -7.64 4.18
CA THR A 265 -4.01 -7.45 5.53
C THR A 265 -2.71 -6.68 5.45
N LEU A 266 -2.61 -5.59 6.21
CA LEU A 266 -1.37 -4.84 6.41
C LEU A 266 -1.01 -4.90 7.90
N ASP A 267 0.12 -5.52 8.20
CA ASP A 267 0.71 -5.58 9.54
C ASP A 267 1.85 -4.56 9.65
N MET A 268 1.68 -3.56 10.52
CA MET A 268 2.66 -2.51 10.76
C MET A 268 3.20 -2.60 12.18
N SER A 269 4.52 -2.78 12.31
CA SER A 269 5.23 -2.77 13.59
C SER A 269 6.28 -1.67 13.70
N GLY A 270 6.53 -0.95 12.60
CA GLY A 270 7.43 0.19 12.54
C GLY A 270 7.23 0.98 11.24
N GLY A 271 8.11 1.95 10.99
CA GLY A 271 8.07 2.81 9.81
C GLY A 271 7.05 3.94 9.88
N THR A 272 6.89 4.64 8.75
CA THR A 272 5.98 5.77 8.59
C THR A 272 5.13 5.60 7.33
N ILE A 273 3.83 5.83 7.43
CA ILE A 273 2.93 5.99 6.28
C ILE A 273 2.42 7.43 6.29
N ASN A 274 2.67 8.15 5.20
CA ASN A 274 2.12 9.47 4.93
C ASN A 274 1.08 9.30 3.81
N ALA A 275 -0.19 9.14 4.20
CA ALA A 275 -1.29 8.84 3.31
C ALA A 275 -2.03 10.10 2.86
N ALA A 276 -2.32 10.22 1.56
CA ALA A 276 -3.13 11.30 0.99
C ALA A 276 -2.60 12.71 1.28
N ILE A 277 -1.28 12.90 1.17
CA ILE A 277 -0.61 14.13 1.62
C ILE A 277 -0.69 15.33 0.67
N GLU A 278 -0.93 15.13 -0.64
CA GLU A 278 -0.86 16.24 -1.61
C GLU A 278 -2.17 16.52 -2.36
N ASN A 279 -3.04 15.52 -2.54
CA ASN A 279 -4.23 15.65 -3.38
C ASN A 279 -5.52 15.85 -2.55
N ALA A 280 -6.21 16.97 -2.78
CA ALA A 280 -7.50 17.24 -2.16
C ALA A 280 -8.53 16.14 -2.48
N ALA A 281 -9.39 15.80 -1.51
CA ALA A 281 -10.33 14.68 -1.59
C ALA A 281 -9.67 13.29 -1.74
N SER A 282 -8.49 13.11 -1.15
CA SER A 282 -7.84 11.81 -0.98
C SER A 282 -7.89 11.35 0.47
N PHE A 283 -7.91 10.03 0.68
CA PHE A 283 -8.13 9.44 1.99
C PHE A 283 -7.18 8.26 2.25
N LEU A 284 -6.97 7.97 3.53
CA LEU A 284 -6.64 6.61 3.94
C LEU A 284 -7.95 5.81 4.07
N VAL A 285 -8.09 4.71 3.33
CA VAL A 285 -9.29 3.85 3.37
C VAL A 285 -8.93 2.42 3.75
N ILE A 286 -9.70 1.81 4.65
CA ILE A 286 -9.59 0.39 5.00
C ILE A 286 -10.91 -0.28 4.64
N GLY A 287 -10.91 -1.17 3.65
CA GLY A 287 -12.13 -1.75 3.08
C GLY A 287 -12.92 -0.75 2.23
N ALA A 288 -12.35 -0.35 1.09
CA ALA A 288 -13.01 0.52 0.12
C ALA A 288 -13.92 -0.28 -0.83
N PHE A 289 -15.02 0.32 -1.26
CA PHE A 289 -16.00 -0.21 -2.21
C PHE A 289 -16.64 -1.57 -1.83
N GLY A 290 -17.74 -1.88 -2.51
CA GLY A 290 -18.59 -3.02 -2.17
C GLY A 290 -17.88 -4.38 -2.30
N GLY A 291 -17.88 -5.15 -1.22
CA GLY A 291 -17.38 -6.54 -1.15
C GLY A 291 -15.95 -6.72 -0.66
N SER A 292 -15.17 -5.63 -0.57
CA SER A 292 -13.76 -5.69 -0.17
C SER A 292 -13.64 -5.98 1.33
N ASN A 293 -12.49 -6.53 1.74
CA ASN A 293 -12.19 -6.80 3.14
C ASN A 293 -10.76 -6.32 3.45
N GLY A 294 -10.66 -5.20 4.15
CA GLY A 294 -9.40 -4.60 4.58
C GLY A 294 -9.14 -4.80 6.06
N THR A 295 -7.92 -5.18 6.43
CA THR A 295 -7.47 -5.22 7.82
C THR A 295 -6.11 -4.54 7.96
N LEU A 296 -6.02 -3.55 8.85
CA LEU A 296 -4.79 -2.87 9.22
C LEU A 296 -4.48 -3.14 10.70
N ASN A 297 -3.39 -3.84 10.98
CA ASN A 297 -2.93 -4.13 12.33
C ASN A 297 -1.71 -3.26 12.68
N LEU A 298 -1.85 -2.39 13.66
CA LEU A 298 -0.80 -1.48 14.12
C LEU A 298 -0.27 -1.92 15.48
N THR A 299 0.96 -2.39 15.51
CA THR A 299 1.71 -2.72 16.75
C THR A 299 2.87 -1.76 17.00
N GLY A 300 3.19 -0.89 16.03
CA GLY A 300 4.17 0.19 16.13
C GLY A 300 4.15 1.07 14.88
N GLY A 301 5.05 2.04 14.81
CA GLY A 301 5.20 2.96 13.67
C GLY A 301 4.28 4.18 13.73
N THR A 302 4.24 4.96 12.64
CA THR A 302 3.48 6.21 12.54
C THR A 302 2.62 6.25 11.27
N ILE A 303 1.35 6.59 11.41
CA ILE A 303 0.45 6.94 10.30
C ILE A 303 0.12 8.41 10.41
N ASN A 304 0.33 9.13 9.31
CA ASN A 304 -0.13 10.50 9.11
C ASN A 304 -1.08 10.51 7.92
N THR A 305 -2.25 11.11 8.06
CA THR A 305 -3.12 11.42 6.93
C THR A 305 -3.03 12.92 6.58
N GLY A 306 -3.04 13.23 5.28
CA GLY A 306 -2.77 14.56 4.74
C GLY A 306 -3.86 15.61 4.91
N ASP A 307 -3.55 16.87 4.59
CA ASP A 307 -4.35 18.07 4.89
C ASP A 307 -5.16 18.62 3.70
N GLY A 308 -5.15 17.94 2.55
CA GLY A 308 -5.65 18.46 1.28
C GLY A 308 -7.15 18.80 1.29
N ASP A 309 -7.91 18.17 2.19
CA ASP A 309 -9.28 18.56 2.53
C ASP A 309 -9.42 18.49 4.06
N THR A 310 -9.84 19.58 4.68
CA THR A 310 -10.01 19.65 6.13
C THR A 310 -11.28 18.95 6.61
N THR A 311 -11.93 18.13 5.79
CA THR A 311 -13.16 17.43 6.19
C THR A 311 -12.85 16.00 6.58
N THR A 312 -12.55 15.09 5.66
CA THR A 312 -12.29 13.67 5.98
C THR A 312 -10.91 13.25 5.53
N ASN A 313 -10.16 12.53 6.37
CA ASN A 313 -8.83 12.01 5.99
C ASN A 313 -8.62 10.52 6.31
N MET A 314 -9.55 9.88 7.03
CA MET A 314 -9.55 8.42 7.22
C MET A 314 -10.97 7.85 7.18
N LEU A 315 -11.15 6.81 6.35
CA LEU A 315 -12.37 6.02 6.23
C LEU A 315 -12.10 4.55 6.59
N ILE A 316 -12.95 3.98 7.44
CA ILE A 316 -12.96 2.54 7.73
C ILE A 316 -14.30 2.01 7.22
N ALA A 317 -14.25 1.17 6.18
CA ALA A 317 -15.41 0.61 5.48
C ALA A 317 -16.20 1.61 4.61
N GLU A 318 -15.67 1.96 3.44
CA GLU A 318 -16.40 2.76 2.42
C GLU A 318 -17.19 1.83 1.49
N ASN A 319 -18.33 1.30 1.93
CA ASN A 319 -19.09 0.17 1.35
C ASN A 319 -18.45 -1.22 1.48
N GLY A 320 -17.18 -1.30 1.90
CA GLY A 320 -16.48 -2.57 2.13
C GLY A 320 -16.58 -3.03 3.58
N ASN A 321 -15.73 -3.98 3.97
CA ASN A 321 -15.51 -4.32 5.38
C ASN A 321 -14.12 -3.84 5.77
N GLY A 322 -14.05 -2.93 6.73
CA GLY A 322 -12.81 -2.32 7.17
C GLY A 322 -12.51 -2.64 8.63
N THR A 323 -11.27 -3.00 8.96
CA THR A 323 -10.84 -3.18 10.34
C THR A 323 -9.50 -2.49 10.59
N LEU A 324 -9.48 -1.52 11.50
CA LEU A 324 -8.26 -0.94 12.06
C LEU A 324 -8.05 -1.45 13.48
N ASN A 325 -6.95 -2.15 13.72
CA ASN A 325 -6.54 -2.59 15.06
C ASN A 325 -5.33 -1.80 15.55
N VAL A 326 -5.48 -1.07 16.66
CA VAL A 326 -4.41 -0.34 17.35
C VAL A 326 -4.00 -1.14 18.59
N ILE A 327 -2.77 -1.65 18.59
CA ILE A 327 -2.29 -2.65 19.55
C ILE A 327 -1.09 -2.10 20.32
N GLY A 328 -1.21 -2.06 21.64
CA GLY A 328 -0.19 -1.58 22.56
C GLY A 328 0.00 -0.07 22.51
N THR A 329 1.12 0.40 23.07
CA THR A 329 1.42 1.84 23.25
C THR A 329 2.33 2.44 22.19
N ALA A 330 2.93 1.61 21.34
CA ALA A 330 3.93 2.05 20.36
C ALA A 330 3.37 2.73 19.09
N PRO A 331 2.18 2.37 18.56
CA PRO A 331 1.63 3.04 17.39
C PRO A 331 1.40 4.55 17.60
N ILE A 332 1.52 5.33 16.53
CA ILE A 332 1.08 6.73 16.48
C ILE A 332 0.16 6.88 15.27
N VAL A 333 -1.09 7.31 15.49
CA VAL A 333 -2.05 7.57 14.41
C VAL A 333 -2.48 9.03 14.47
N ASN A 334 -2.10 9.79 13.45
CA ASN A 334 -2.43 11.20 13.28
C ASN A 334 -3.37 11.35 12.09
N VAL A 335 -4.65 11.56 12.38
CA VAL A 335 -5.66 11.90 11.38
C VAL A 335 -5.83 13.41 11.37
N SER A 336 -5.53 14.08 10.26
CA SER A 336 -5.60 15.55 10.15
C SER A 336 -7.04 16.10 10.08
N GLY A 337 -8.00 15.27 9.65
CA GLY A 337 -9.42 15.63 9.49
C GLY A 337 -10.32 14.67 10.26
N ASP A 338 -11.45 14.27 9.66
CA ASP A 338 -12.38 13.32 10.25
C ASP A 338 -11.87 11.88 10.11
N LEU A 339 -12.24 11.07 11.11
CA LEU A 339 -12.21 9.62 11.09
C LEU A 339 -13.65 9.10 11.02
N LYS A 340 -13.99 8.33 9.97
CA LYS A 340 -15.34 7.79 9.79
C LYS A 340 -15.34 6.27 9.71
N LEU A 341 -16.33 5.64 10.35
CA LEU A 341 -16.61 4.20 10.26
C LEU A 341 -17.92 4.01 9.48
N GLY A 342 -17.94 3.10 8.52
CA GLY A 342 -19.16 2.68 7.79
C GLY A 342 -19.80 3.76 6.91
N LEU A 343 -19.13 4.89 6.68
CA LEU A 343 -19.70 6.07 6.03
C LEU A 343 -18.91 6.51 4.81
N PHE A 344 -19.61 7.18 3.90
CA PHE A 344 -19.02 7.97 2.83
C PHE A 344 -18.48 9.32 3.31
N ASN A 345 -17.71 9.99 2.44
CA ASN A 345 -17.22 11.34 2.71
C ASN A 345 -18.35 12.36 2.97
N ASP A 346 -19.52 12.18 2.35
CA ASP A 346 -20.68 13.06 2.53
C ASP A 346 -21.55 12.73 3.78
N ASN A 347 -21.05 11.86 4.66
CA ASN A 347 -21.73 11.34 5.84
C ASN A 347 -22.98 10.49 5.56
N ASN A 348 -23.20 10.07 4.32
CA ASN A 348 -24.18 9.04 4.05
C ASN A 348 -23.65 7.66 4.47
N ASP A 349 -24.58 6.83 4.92
CA ASP A 349 -24.33 5.43 5.19
C ASP A 349 -23.86 4.69 3.92
N SER A 350 -22.78 3.94 4.06
CA SER A 350 -22.17 3.20 2.95
C SER A 350 -22.58 1.73 2.90
N SER A 351 -23.27 1.21 3.91
CA SER A 351 -23.50 -0.24 4.06
C SER A 351 -22.26 -1.09 4.22
N GLY A 352 -21.10 -0.46 4.36
CA GLY A 352 -19.88 -1.11 4.83
C GLY A 352 -19.90 -1.29 6.34
N ILE A 353 -19.15 -2.30 6.83
CA ILE A 353 -18.99 -2.55 8.27
C ILE A 353 -17.58 -2.13 8.68
N GLY A 354 -17.49 -1.04 9.43
CA GLY A 354 -16.26 -0.51 9.99
C GLY A 354 -15.99 -1.03 11.40
N THR A 355 -14.78 -1.50 11.65
CA THR A 355 -14.31 -1.87 13.00
C THR A 355 -13.08 -1.06 13.37
N LEU A 356 -13.16 -0.33 14.49
CA LEU A 356 -12.02 0.29 15.14
C LEU A 356 -11.75 -0.47 16.45
N GLY A 357 -10.65 -1.20 16.48
CA GLY A 357 -10.24 -2.02 17.61
C GLY A 357 -9.04 -1.44 18.35
N PHE A 358 -9.10 -1.48 19.67
CA PHE A 358 -8.03 -1.14 20.58
C PHE A 358 -7.66 -2.36 21.41
N THR A 359 -6.40 -2.77 21.40
CA THR A 359 -5.89 -3.86 22.25
C THR A 359 -4.74 -3.35 23.09
N ALA A 360 -4.86 -3.40 24.41
CA ALA A 360 -3.81 -2.94 25.31
C ALA A 360 -2.65 -3.92 25.41
N ASP A 361 -1.45 -3.39 25.53
CA ASP A 361 -0.33 -4.09 26.13
C ASP A 361 -0.28 -3.85 27.65
N ALA A 362 0.76 -4.35 28.32
CA ALA A 362 0.95 -4.17 29.76
C ALA A 362 1.05 -2.70 30.20
N SER A 363 1.45 -1.81 29.28
CA SER A 363 1.69 -0.37 29.48
C SER A 363 0.49 0.47 29.05
N GLY A 364 -0.35 0.01 28.12
CA GLY A 364 -1.56 0.70 27.71
C GLY A 364 -1.94 0.51 26.24
N VAL A 365 -2.65 1.51 25.69
CA VAL A 365 -3.04 1.62 24.29
C VAL A 365 -2.58 2.99 23.77
N ALA A 366 -2.16 3.03 22.51
CA ALA A 366 -1.80 4.24 21.81
C ALA A 366 -3.01 5.18 21.61
N ALA A 367 -2.75 6.49 21.66
CA ALA A 367 -3.75 7.48 21.29
C ALA A 367 -3.92 7.53 19.77
N VAL A 368 -5.16 7.72 19.32
CA VAL A 368 -5.49 8.11 17.95
C VAL A 368 -5.85 9.59 17.98
N SER A 369 -5.00 10.42 17.38
CA SER A 369 -5.21 11.87 17.32
C SER A 369 -6.03 12.19 16.07
N VAL A 370 -7.18 12.83 16.23
CA VAL A 370 -8.07 13.22 15.13
C VAL A 370 -8.19 14.74 15.09
N GLY A 371 -8.00 15.34 13.93
CA GLY A 371 -7.97 16.80 13.78
C GLY A 371 -9.36 17.41 13.91
N ASN A 372 -10.39 16.63 13.56
CA ASN A 372 -11.80 17.01 13.60
C ASN A 372 -12.66 15.92 14.27
N ASP A 373 -13.73 15.45 13.60
CA ASP A 373 -14.76 14.62 14.19
C ASP A 373 -14.44 13.13 14.03
N VAL A 374 -14.86 12.34 15.02
CA VAL A 374 -14.93 10.87 14.93
C VAL A 374 -16.38 10.45 14.73
N ASN A 375 -16.70 9.95 13.54
CA ASN A 375 -18.07 9.57 13.18
C ASN A 375 -18.24 8.04 13.19
N LEU A 376 -19.06 7.56 14.13
CA LEU A 376 -19.45 6.15 14.29
C LEU A 376 -20.92 5.90 13.92
N GLY A 377 -21.53 6.81 13.18
CA GLY A 377 -22.98 6.93 13.07
C GLY A 377 -23.66 6.00 12.07
N SER A 378 -22.98 5.05 11.42
CA SER A 378 -23.68 4.15 10.49
C SER A 378 -24.61 3.19 11.25
N PRO A 379 -25.84 2.98 10.75
CA PRO A 379 -26.79 2.01 11.32
C PRO A 379 -26.38 0.54 11.11
N ASP A 380 -25.36 0.26 10.29
CA ASP A 380 -25.09 -1.09 9.76
C ASP A 380 -24.19 -1.95 10.66
N GLY A 381 -24.01 -1.52 11.91
CA GLY A 381 -23.32 -2.30 12.93
C GLY A 381 -21.82 -2.07 12.93
N ASP A 382 -21.37 -0.82 12.80
CA ASP A 382 -19.99 -0.48 13.07
C ASP A 382 -19.60 -0.79 14.52
N PHE A 383 -18.36 -1.20 14.71
CA PHE A 383 -17.87 -1.67 16.00
C PHE A 383 -16.68 -0.84 16.49
N LEU A 384 -16.82 -0.32 17.70
CA LEU A 384 -15.69 0.09 18.53
C LEU A 384 -15.39 -1.06 19.50
N THR A 385 -14.22 -1.67 19.38
CA THR A 385 -13.81 -2.80 20.24
C THR A 385 -12.62 -2.44 21.11
N VAL A 386 -12.61 -2.95 22.34
CA VAL A 386 -11.60 -2.64 23.35
C VAL A 386 -11.24 -3.92 24.09
N ASP A 387 -9.98 -4.36 24.00
CA ASP A 387 -9.43 -5.46 24.77
C ASP A 387 -8.35 -4.96 25.73
N LEU A 388 -8.64 -4.95 27.03
CA LEU A 388 -7.69 -4.62 28.09
C LEU A 388 -7.19 -5.86 28.87
N SER A 389 -7.37 -7.07 28.35
CA SER A 389 -7.03 -8.31 29.07
C SER A 389 -5.55 -8.39 29.50
N ALA A 390 -4.65 -7.74 28.75
CA ALA A 390 -3.22 -7.67 29.06
C ALA A 390 -2.80 -6.44 29.88
N TYR A 391 -3.70 -5.48 30.12
CA TYR A 391 -3.37 -4.25 30.84
C TYR A 391 -3.20 -4.48 32.35
N THR A 392 -2.14 -3.91 32.94
CA THR A 392 -1.81 -4.11 34.37
C THR A 392 -1.88 -2.84 35.22
N GLY A 393 -2.16 -1.68 34.61
CA GLY A 393 -2.23 -0.40 35.30
C GLY A 393 -3.55 -0.16 36.02
N ALA A 394 -3.60 0.91 36.82
CA ALA A 394 -4.74 1.20 37.69
C ALA A 394 -5.99 1.67 36.91
N HIS A 395 -5.80 2.47 35.87
CA HIS A 395 -6.85 2.99 34.99
C HIS A 395 -6.22 3.39 33.64
N MET A 396 -6.85 3.02 32.53
CA MET A 396 -6.52 3.56 31.23
C MET A 396 -7.69 4.38 30.71
N ASP A 397 -7.37 5.61 30.39
CA ASP A 397 -8.24 6.53 29.70
C ASP A 397 -7.81 6.45 28.22
N MET A 398 -8.62 5.84 27.35
CA MET A 398 -8.35 5.91 25.90
C MET A 398 -8.88 7.25 25.39
N LEU A 399 -7.98 7.96 24.72
CA LEU A 399 -8.21 9.32 24.27
C LEU A 399 -8.38 9.33 22.76
N LEU A 400 -9.58 9.69 22.32
CA LEU A 400 -9.86 10.13 20.95
C LEU A 400 -9.92 11.67 21.02
N ILE A 401 -8.86 12.32 20.55
CA ILE A 401 -8.76 13.78 20.57
C ILE A 401 -9.53 14.31 19.35
N ASP A 402 -10.48 15.23 19.56
CA ASP A 402 -11.03 16.12 18.51
C ASP A 402 -10.27 17.44 18.59
N GLY A 403 -9.52 17.75 17.51
CA GLY A 403 -8.58 18.86 17.47
C GLY A 403 -9.18 20.25 17.27
N SER A 404 -10.42 20.41 16.78
CA SER A 404 -10.82 21.72 16.22
C SER A 404 -12.22 22.21 16.54
N THR A 405 -13.25 21.36 16.65
CA THR A 405 -14.64 21.85 16.70
C THR A 405 -15.21 21.96 18.11
N ARG A 406 -14.60 21.29 19.11
CA ARG A 406 -15.17 21.12 20.47
C ARG A 406 -16.58 20.54 20.43
N GLN A 407 -16.89 19.81 19.35
CA GLN A 407 -18.15 19.13 19.09
C GLN A 407 -17.92 17.70 18.63
N GLY A 408 -16.80 17.08 19.02
CA GLY A 408 -16.59 15.64 19.00
C GLY A 408 -17.71 14.93 19.76
N VAL A 409 -18.85 14.80 19.11
CA VAL A 409 -20.00 14.02 19.50
C VAL A 409 -19.82 12.78 18.65
N PHE A 410 -19.73 11.61 19.27
CA PHE A 410 -20.10 10.40 18.56
C PHE A 410 -21.54 10.62 18.09
N THR A 411 -21.71 10.92 16.81
CA THR A 411 -23.01 11.23 16.22
C THR A 411 -23.93 10.03 16.51
N GLY A 412 -24.92 10.25 17.38
CA GLY A 412 -25.84 9.20 17.83
C GLY A 412 -25.61 8.65 19.25
N LEU A 413 -24.52 8.98 19.95
CA LEU A 413 -24.25 8.50 21.31
C LEU A 413 -24.12 9.67 22.31
N SER A 414 -24.89 9.61 23.39
CA SER A 414 -24.92 10.64 24.43
C SER A 414 -23.84 10.46 25.51
N GLN A 415 -23.57 11.50 26.32
CA GLN A 415 -22.70 11.39 27.50
C GLN A 415 -23.10 10.18 28.35
N GLY A 416 -22.12 9.36 28.75
CA GLY A 416 -22.37 8.18 29.59
C GLY A 416 -22.95 6.99 28.83
N THR A 417 -22.97 7.00 27.49
CA THR A 417 -23.36 5.83 26.70
C THR A 417 -22.29 4.75 26.82
N LEU A 418 -22.72 3.52 27.11
CA LEU A 418 -21.85 2.34 27.10
C LEU A 418 -21.45 2.03 25.65
N VAL A 419 -20.15 1.93 25.38
CA VAL A 419 -19.63 1.68 24.02
C VAL A 419 -18.85 0.38 23.90
N ALA A 420 -18.22 -0.08 24.98
CA ALA A 420 -17.50 -1.35 24.98
C ALA A 420 -17.53 -1.99 26.37
N MET A 421 -17.28 -3.30 26.41
CA MET A 421 -16.86 -4.01 27.61
C MET A 421 -15.49 -4.60 27.31
N ASP A 422 -14.54 -4.47 28.23
CA ASP A 422 -13.26 -5.19 28.07
C ASP A 422 -13.45 -6.70 28.34
N GLY A 423 -12.40 -7.48 28.07
CA GLY A 423 -12.36 -8.92 28.37
C GLY A 423 -12.57 -9.27 29.85
N ASN A 424 -12.53 -8.28 30.76
CA ASN A 424 -12.81 -8.42 32.19
C ASN A 424 -14.23 -7.95 32.58
N SER A 425 -15.09 -7.68 31.59
CA SER A 425 -16.46 -7.19 31.77
C SER A 425 -16.57 -5.80 32.42
N ASN A 426 -15.51 -4.98 32.41
CA ASN A 426 -15.64 -3.59 32.84
C ASN A 426 -16.29 -2.76 31.73
N PRO A 427 -17.33 -1.97 32.03
CA PRO A 427 -17.98 -1.12 31.04
C PRO A 427 -17.13 0.12 30.72
N TYR A 428 -17.05 0.47 29.44
CA TYR A 428 -16.48 1.75 28.97
C TYR A 428 -17.61 2.67 28.57
N TYR A 429 -17.63 3.83 29.19
CA TYR A 429 -18.60 4.86 28.87
C TYR A 429 -17.93 6.00 28.13
N ILE A 430 -18.68 6.61 27.22
CA ILE A 430 -18.31 7.87 26.59
C ILE A 430 -18.34 8.97 27.65
N ASP A 431 -17.22 9.67 27.78
CA ASP A 431 -17.12 10.86 28.63
C ASP A 431 -16.64 12.07 27.83
N TYR A 432 -17.59 12.95 27.48
CA TYR A 432 -17.38 14.26 26.87
C TYR A 432 -17.02 15.35 27.90
N LEU A 433 -16.99 15.04 29.21
CA LEU A 433 -16.69 16.02 30.27
C LEU A 433 -15.19 16.31 30.43
N GLY A 434 -14.34 15.76 29.55
CA GLY A 434 -12.95 16.14 29.43
C GLY A 434 -12.81 17.64 29.18
N ALA A 435 -11.83 18.28 29.82
CA ALA A 435 -11.55 19.67 29.54
C ALA A 435 -11.04 19.80 28.10
N LYS A 436 -11.90 20.30 27.19
CA LYS A 436 -11.65 20.74 25.79
C LYS A 436 -12.29 19.92 24.65
N GLY A 437 -13.31 19.10 24.88
CA GLY A 437 -14.01 18.40 23.79
C GLY A 437 -13.38 17.07 23.38
N ASP A 438 -12.35 16.66 24.11
CA ASP A 438 -11.80 15.31 24.05
C ASP A 438 -12.86 14.26 24.41
N VAL A 439 -12.85 13.16 23.66
CA VAL A 439 -13.69 12.00 23.93
C VAL A 439 -12.86 10.96 24.69
N TRP A 440 -13.28 10.68 25.92
CA TRP A 440 -12.64 9.68 26.76
C TRP A 440 -13.49 8.42 26.84
N LEU A 441 -12.85 7.26 26.74
CA LEU A 441 -13.44 5.98 27.13
C LEU A 441 -12.96 5.65 28.55
N ARG A 442 -13.89 5.67 29.52
CA ARG A 442 -13.56 5.49 30.94
C ARG A 442 -14.20 4.25 31.55
N THR A 443 -13.42 3.49 32.32
CA THR A 443 -13.83 2.23 32.97
C THR A 443 -14.66 2.41 34.24
N THR A 444 -14.59 3.58 34.87
CA THR A 444 -15.32 3.83 36.11
C THR A 444 -15.63 5.30 36.22
N GLN A 445 -16.89 5.63 36.03
CA GLN A 445 -17.38 6.91 36.48
C GLN A 445 -17.48 6.81 38.01
N ASN A 446 -16.66 7.57 38.74
CA ASN A 446 -17.28 8.39 39.78
C ASN A 446 -18.23 9.31 39.02
N VAL A 447 -19.40 8.81 38.58
CA VAL A 447 -20.50 9.66 38.19
C VAL A 447 -20.64 10.54 39.43
N PRO A 448 -20.52 11.87 39.34
CA PRO A 448 -21.03 12.68 40.42
C PRO A 448 -22.48 12.22 40.55
N GLU A 449 -22.82 11.48 41.61
CA GLU A 449 -24.19 11.03 41.78
C GLU A 449 -25.06 12.26 41.57
N PRO A 450 -26.12 12.18 40.73
CA PRO A 450 -26.96 13.34 40.45
C PRO A 450 -27.35 13.87 41.82
N THR A 451 -26.80 15.04 42.13
CA THR A 451 -26.73 15.57 43.49
C THR A 451 -28.07 15.35 44.14
N SER A 452 -28.16 14.42 45.09
CA SER A 452 -29.37 14.11 45.86
C SER A 452 -29.75 15.28 46.79
N LEU A 453 -29.22 16.47 46.50
CA LEU A 453 -29.27 17.72 47.25
C LEU A 453 -30.64 18.41 47.19
N VAL A 454 -31.65 17.80 46.57
CA VAL A 454 -33.03 18.32 46.57
C VAL A 454 -34.00 17.49 47.42
N LEU A 455 -33.72 16.22 47.72
CA LEU A 455 -34.69 15.40 48.48
C LEU A 455 -34.53 15.44 50.01
N VAL A 456 -33.36 15.85 50.53
CA VAL A 456 -33.20 16.12 51.97
C VAL A 456 -33.80 17.49 52.37
N GLY A 457 -33.94 18.41 51.41
CA GLY A 457 -34.55 19.73 51.63
C GLY A 457 -36.08 19.70 51.78
N LEU A 458 -36.77 18.75 51.15
CA LEU A 458 -38.24 18.62 51.24
C LEU A 458 -38.70 17.64 52.32
N GLY A 459 -37.91 16.60 52.63
CA GLY A 459 -38.19 15.69 53.75
C GLY A 459 -38.04 16.34 55.14
N GLY A 460 -37.11 17.29 55.28
CA GLY A 460 -36.89 18.02 56.53
C GLY A 460 -37.99 19.04 56.88
N LEU A 461 -38.64 19.64 55.88
CA LEU A 461 -39.74 20.59 56.10
C LEU A 461 -41.08 19.90 56.44
N ALA A 462 -41.29 18.66 55.98
CA ALA A 462 -42.48 17.89 56.34
C ALA A 462 -42.45 17.37 57.81
N LEU A 463 -41.26 17.09 58.35
CA LEU A 463 -41.10 16.62 59.75
C LEU A 463 -41.16 17.74 60.80
N LEU A 464 -40.96 19.01 60.42
CA LEU A 464 -41.13 20.16 61.32
C LEU A 464 -42.59 20.65 61.43
N ALA A 465 -43.46 20.30 60.47
CA ALA A 465 -44.89 20.61 60.52
C ALA A 465 -45.70 19.65 61.42
N TRP A 466 -45.16 18.46 61.76
CA TRP A 466 -45.87 17.46 62.57
C TRP A 466 -45.49 17.43 64.06
N ARG A 467 -44.76 18.46 64.54
CA ARG A 467 -44.40 18.60 65.97
C ARG A 467 -45.04 19.81 66.67
N ARG A 468 -46.13 20.34 66.11
CA ARG A 468 -47.05 21.26 66.79
C ARG A 468 -48.49 20.72 66.72
N LYS A 469 -48.76 19.70 67.52
CA LYS A 469 -50.06 19.48 68.17
C LYS A 469 -49.79 19.10 69.62
#